data_AF-A0A0V1C8I7-F1
#
_entry.id   AF-A0A0V1C8I7-F1
#
_cell.length_a   1.000
_cell.length_b   1.000
_cell.length_c   1.000
_cell.angle_alpha   90.00
_cell.angle_beta   90.00
_cell.angle_gamma   90.00
#
_symmetry.space_group_name_H-M   'P 1'
#
loop_
_entity.id
_entity.type
_entity.pdbx_description
1 polymer ?
#
loop_
_entity_poly.entity_id
_entity_poly.type
_entity_poly.pdbx_seq_one_letter_code
_entity_poly.pdbx_strand_id
1 'polypeptide(L)'
;MTESSLTGLRKLYDKLMLHFRALRAMGKDPVNGQLTTAEIFLALIQRAMPSELNKKWENFIKSNISTPANLESFLEFVRKQIEIEKKVTFTKGTKSTGVEKCPTTLHEN
;
A
#
# COMPACT_ATOMS: atom_id res chain seq x y z
N MET A 1 27.39 21.14 31.26
CA MET A 1 26.45 20.91 30.13
C MET A 1 26.21 19.42 29.82
N THR A 2 26.47 18.49 30.74
CA THR A 2 26.44 17.03 30.49
C THR A 2 25.15 16.33 30.96
N GLU A 3 24.44 16.89 31.95
CA GLU A 3 23.23 16.30 32.57
C GLU A 3 22.01 16.23 31.63
N SER A 4 21.80 17.24 30.77
CA SER A 4 20.69 17.26 29.81
C SER A 4 20.85 16.20 28.72
N SER A 5 22.10 15.93 28.30
CA SER A 5 22.46 14.91 27.29
C SER A 5 22.24 13.49 27.81
N LEU A 6 22.66 13.20 29.05
CA LEU A 6 22.47 11.91 29.72
C LEU A 6 20.99 11.56 29.89
N THR A 7 20.16 12.56 30.21
CA THR A 7 18.71 12.40 30.33
C THR A 7 18.04 12.12 28.98
N GLY A 8 18.51 12.77 27.90
CA GLY A 8 18.00 12.55 26.55
C GLY A 8 18.28 11.14 26.03
N LEU A 9 19.51 10.65 26.21
CA LEU A 9 19.90 9.30 25.78
C LEU A 9 19.11 8.21 26.53
N ARG A 10 18.92 8.37 27.84
CA ARG A 10 18.10 7.45 28.64
C ARG A 10 16.65 7.39 28.14
N LYS A 11 16.01 8.54 27.91
CA LYS A 11 14.64 8.60 27.35
C LYS A 11 14.53 7.90 26.00
N LEU A 12 15.53 8.08 25.13
CA LEU A 12 15.58 7.39 23.83
C LEU A 12 15.70 5.87 24.02
N TYR A 13 16.62 5.42 24.88
CA TYR A 13 16.81 4.01 25.18
C TYR A 13 15.53 3.36 25.73
N ASP A 14 14.88 4.00 26.71
CA ASP A 14 13.64 3.48 27.30
C ASP A 14 12.53 3.35 26.25
N LYS A 15 12.42 4.34 25.35
CA LYS A 15 11.46 4.30 24.23
C LYS A 15 11.79 3.16 23.24
N LEU A 16 13.04 2.98 22.86
CA LEU A 16 13.47 1.89 21.98
C LEU A 16 13.17 0.52 22.61
N MET A 17 13.52 0.36 23.88
CA MET A 17 13.28 -0.89 24.61
C MET A 17 11.79 -1.19 24.75
N LEU A 18 10.94 -0.17 24.93
CA LEU A 18 9.49 -0.35 24.91
C LEU A 18 9.01 -0.93 23.57
N HIS A 19 9.48 -0.39 22.45
CA HIS A 19 9.11 -0.90 21.12
C HIS A 19 9.64 -2.32 20.88
N PHE A 20 10.87 -2.64 21.28
CA PHE A 20 11.41 -4.00 21.16
C PHE A 20 10.65 -5.01 22.01
N ARG A 21 10.21 -4.65 23.21
CA ARG A 21 9.35 -5.50 24.04
C ARG A 21 8.02 -5.78 23.37
N ALA A 22 7.39 -4.76 22.77
CA ALA A 22 6.14 -4.93 22.03
C ALA A 22 6.32 -5.86 20.81
N LEU A 23 7.38 -5.66 20.02
CA LEU A 23 7.72 -6.54 18.90
C LEU A 23 7.95 -7.98 19.35
N ARG A 24 8.72 -8.20 20.43
CA ARG A 24 8.94 -9.53 21.02
C ARG A 24 7.62 -10.18 21.46
N ALA A 25 6.72 -9.43 22.09
CA ALA A 25 5.41 -9.95 22.52
C ALA A 25 4.54 -10.38 21.33
N MET A 26 4.75 -9.82 20.14
CA MET A 26 4.11 -10.23 18.89
C MET A 26 4.86 -11.37 18.16
N GLY A 27 5.90 -11.95 18.77
CA GLY A 27 6.74 -12.96 18.13
C GLY A 27 7.63 -12.42 17.02
N LYS A 28 7.93 -11.11 17.03
CA LYS A 28 8.75 -10.40 16.03
C LYS A 28 10.02 -9.84 16.66
N ASP A 29 10.70 -10.62 17.50
CA ASP A 29 11.93 -10.18 18.15
C ASP A 29 13.03 -9.82 17.12
N PRO A 30 13.44 -8.54 17.04
CA PRO A 30 14.47 -8.12 16.10
C PRO A 30 15.89 -8.59 16.50
N VAL A 31 16.12 -8.88 17.78
CA VAL A 31 17.43 -9.33 18.29
C VAL A 31 17.65 -10.82 17.99
N ASN A 32 16.57 -11.61 18.01
CA ASN A 32 16.60 -13.05 17.75
C ASN A 32 16.29 -13.43 16.29
N GLY A 33 16.27 -12.45 15.37
CA GLY A 33 16.07 -12.69 13.94
C GLY A 33 14.64 -13.12 13.55
N GLN A 34 13.65 -12.93 14.42
CA GLN A 34 12.25 -13.29 14.13
C GLN A 34 11.55 -12.25 13.26
N LEU A 35 11.99 -10.99 13.32
CA LEU A 35 11.54 -9.94 12.41
C LEU A 35 12.22 -10.11 11.06
N THR A 36 11.44 -10.38 10.02
CA THR A 36 11.97 -10.62 8.68
C THR A 36 12.21 -9.31 7.92
N THR A 37 13.16 -9.34 7.00
CA THR A 37 13.42 -8.23 6.07
C THR A 37 12.17 -7.86 5.26
N ALA A 38 11.34 -8.85 4.89
CA ALA A 38 10.11 -8.62 4.15
C ALA A 38 9.10 -7.77 4.92
N GLU A 39 8.97 -7.99 6.23
CA GLU A 39 8.07 -7.22 7.11
C GLU A 39 8.55 -5.79 7.32
N ILE A 40 9.87 -5.61 7.43
CA ILE A 40 10.48 -4.27 7.50
C ILE A 40 10.18 -3.49 6.21
N PHE A 41 10.41 -4.10 5.05
CA PHE A 41 10.08 -3.45 3.77
C PHE A 41 8.59 -3.15 3.65
N LEU A 42 7.71 -4.10 4.02
CA LEU A 42 6.27 -3.89 3.98
C LEU A 42 5.86 -2.68 4.83
N ALA A 43 6.35 -2.58 6.06
CA ALA A 43 6.06 -1.45 6.95
C ALA A 43 6.62 -0.12 6.41
N LEU A 44 7.84 -0.12 5.88
CA LEU A 44 8.47 1.07 5.30
C LEU A 44 7.72 1.56 4.06
N ILE A 45 7.34 0.66 3.17
CA ILE A 45 6.60 0.99 1.95
C ILE A 45 5.22 1.51 2.34
N GLN A 46 4.46 0.81 3.18
CA GLN A 46 3.16 1.28 3.68
C GLN A 46 3.26 2.68 4.29
N ARG A 47 4.31 2.98 5.05
CA ARG A 47 4.53 4.33 5.60
C ARG A 47 4.75 5.39 4.52
N ALA A 48 5.38 5.04 3.40
CA ALA A 48 5.68 5.96 2.30
C ALA A 48 4.51 6.11 1.30
N MET A 49 3.57 5.16 1.25
CA MET A 49 2.47 5.17 0.29
C MET A 49 1.41 6.24 0.60
N PRO A 50 0.68 6.73 -0.42
CA PRO A 50 -0.49 7.58 -0.23
C PRO A 50 -1.57 6.89 0.63
N SER A 51 -2.24 7.69 1.47
CA SER A 51 -3.22 7.18 2.44
C SER A 51 -4.37 6.40 1.80
N GLU A 52 -4.81 6.83 0.62
CA GLU A 52 -5.87 6.24 -0.18
C GLU A 52 -5.49 4.82 -0.62
N LEU A 53 -4.23 4.59 -0.98
CA LEU A 53 -3.75 3.30 -1.42
C LEU A 53 -3.59 2.34 -0.24
N ASN A 54 -3.15 2.82 0.92
CA ASN A 54 -3.14 2.03 2.16
C ASN A 54 -4.55 1.62 2.59
N LYS A 55 -5.53 2.52 2.52
CA LYS A 55 -6.94 2.18 2.81
C LYS A 55 -7.47 1.09 1.87
N LYS A 56 -7.16 1.19 0.57
CA LYS A 56 -7.52 0.14 -0.41
C LYS A 56 -6.85 -1.19 -0.09
N TRP A 57 -5.58 -1.17 0.31
CA TRP A 57 -4.84 -2.37 0.74
C TRP A 57 -5.49 -3.01 1.97
N GLU A 58 -5.80 -2.23 3.01
CA GLU A 58 -6.46 -2.74 4.21
C GLU A 58 -7.82 -3.37 3.89
N ASN A 59 -8.61 -2.73 3.03
CA ASN A 59 -9.88 -3.28 2.57
C ASN A 59 -9.69 -4.56 1.78
N PHE A 60 -8.67 -4.62 0.90
CA PHE A 60 -8.34 -5.82 0.15
C PHE A 60 -8.00 -7.00 1.07
N ILE A 61 -7.17 -6.79 2.09
CA ILE A 61 -6.83 -7.84 3.07
C ILE A 61 -8.05 -8.25 3.91
N LYS A 62 -8.86 -7.29 4.37
CA LYS A 62 -10.10 -7.58 5.13
C LYS A 62 -11.10 -8.40 4.32
N SER A 63 -11.22 -8.14 3.02
CA SER A 63 -12.14 -8.84 2.12
C SER A 63 -11.59 -10.19 1.61
N ASN A 64 -10.28 -10.43 1.69
CA ASN A 64 -9.63 -11.63 1.19
C ASN A 64 -8.90 -12.37 2.31
N ILE A 65 -9.67 -12.98 3.22
CA ILE A 65 -9.16 -13.66 4.43
C ILE A 65 -8.16 -14.78 4.09
N SER A 66 -8.26 -15.40 2.91
CA SER A 66 -7.33 -16.43 2.44
C SER A 66 -5.97 -15.90 1.97
N THR A 67 -5.86 -14.59 1.70
CA THR A 67 -4.63 -13.98 1.21
C THR A 67 -3.77 -13.53 2.39
N PRO A 68 -2.54 -14.05 2.53
CA PRO A 68 -1.66 -13.59 3.60
C PRO A 68 -1.30 -12.12 3.39
N ALA A 69 -1.34 -11.32 4.46
CA ALA A 69 -0.90 -9.92 4.43
C ALA A 69 0.64 -9.84 4.51
N ASN A 70 1.31 -10.19 3.41
CA ASN A 70 2.76 -10.22 3.31
C ASN A 70 3.26 -9.32 2.17
N LEU A 71 4.59 -9.25 2.01
CA LEU A 71 5.20 -8.40 0.99
C LEU A 71 4.80 -8.78 -0.43
N GLU A 72 4.68 -10.07 -0.73
CA GLU A 72 4.35 -10.56 -2.06
C GLU A 72 2.93 -10.14 -2.47
N SER A 73 1.94 -10.38 -1.63
CA SER A 73 0.56 -9.98 -1.90
C SER A 73 0.40 -8.47 -1.98
N PHE A 74 1.20 -7.71 -1.21
CA PHE A 74 1.25 -6.26 -1.31
C PHE A 74 1.79 -5.78 -2.67
N LEU A 75 2.90 -6.35 -3.14
CA LEU A 75 3.48 -6.00 -4.45
C LEU A 75 2.52 -6.34 -5.59
N GLU A 76 1.85 -7.49 -5.51
CA GLU A 76 0.84 -7.88 -6.49
C GLU A 76 -0.35 -6.90 -6.49
N PHE A 77 -0.80 -6.50 -5.30
CA PHE A 77 -1.85 -5.50 -5.15
C PHE A 77 -1.47 -4.16 -5.80
N VAL A 78 -0.27 -3.65 -5.53
CA VAL A 78 0.23 -2.40 -6.13
C VAL A 78 0.27 -2.52 -7.66
N ARG A 79 0.77 -3.63 -8.20
CA ARG A 79 0.77 -3.90 -9.64
C ARG A 79 -0.65 -3.83 -10.25
N LYS A 80 -1.63 -4.47 -9.60
CA LYS A 80 -3.03 -4.44 -10.04
C LYS A 80 -3.62 -3.02 -10.01
N GLN A 81 -3.30 -2.20 -9.01
CA GLN A 81 -3.76 -0.82 -8.95
C GLN A 81 -3.20 0.02 -10.11
N ILE A 82 -1.93 -0.18 -10.49
CA ILE A 82 -1.33 0.48 -11.66
C ILE A 82 -2.05 0.07 -12.95
N GLU A 83 -2.38 -1.22 -13.12
CA GLU A 83 -3.13 -1.68 -14.29
C GLU A 83 -4.55 -1.08 -14.37
N ILE A 84 -5.24 -0.95 -13.23
CA ILE A 84 -6.55 -0.30 -13.16
C ILE A 84 -6.44 1.17 -13.57
N GLU A 85 -5.46 1.90 -13.05
CA GLU A 85 -5.23 3.29 -13.40
C GLU A 85 -4.95 3.48 -14.90
N LYS A 86 -4.14 2.60 -15.49
CA LYS A 86 -3.90 2.57 -16.95
C LYS A 86 -5.17 2.31 -17.76
N LYS A 87 -6.04 1.40 -17.31
CA LYS A 87 -7.32 1.10 -17.99
C LYS A 87 -8.32 2.26 -17.86
N VAL A 88 -8.39 2.90 -16.69
CA VAL A 88 -9.26 4.07 -16.46
C VAL A 88 -8.82 5.26 -17.32
N THR A 89 -7.52 5.50 -17.46
CA THR A 89 -7.01 6.58 -18.33
C THR A 89 -7.28 6.30 -19.82
N PHE A 90 -7.14 5.05 -20.28
CA PHE A 90 -7.43 4.68 -21.67
C PHE A 90 -8.92 4.84 -22.03
N THR A 91 -9.83 4.44 -21.13
CA THR A 91 -11.29 4.59 -21.33
C THR A 91 -11.77 6.05 -21.29
N LYS A 92 -10.99 6.96 -20.70
CA LYS A 92 -11.24 8.41 -20.77
C LYS A 92 -10.80 9.01 -22.12
N GLY A 93 -9.84 8.40 -22.81
CA GLY A 93 -9.38 8.81 -24.14
C GLY A 93 -10.23 8.28 -25.31
N THR A 94 -11.07 7.27 -25.11
CA THR A 94 -11.89 6.64 -26.17
C THR A 94 -13.34 7.14 -26.25
N LYS A 95 -13.69 8.23 -25.55
CA LYS A 95 -14.98 8.91 -25.71
C LYS A 95 -14.86 10.10 -26.66
N SER A 96 -14.40 9.85 -27.89
CA SER A 96 -14.58 10.77 -29.01
C SER A 96 -14.43 10.01 -30.33
N THR A 97 -15.28 9.00 -30.55
CA THR A 97 -15.59 8.59 -31.92
C THR A 97 -16.91 9.21 -32.25
N GLY A 98 -16.85 10.19 -33.15
CA GLY A 98 -17.98 10.97 -33.62
C GLY A 98 -19.12 10.09 -34.11
N VAL A 99 -20.33 10.55 -33.84
CA VAL A 99 -21.55 10.06 -34.46
C VAL A 99 -21.45 10.32 -35.96
N GLU A 100 -21.13 9.29 -36.75
CA GLU A 100 -21.41 9.34 -38.18
C GLU A 100 -22.88 8.97 -38.38
N LYS A 101 -23.72 9.99 -38.53
CA LYS A 101 -25.11 9.85 -38.97
C LYS A 101 -25.10 9.42 -40.43
N CYS A 102 -25.50 8.18 -40.72
CA CYS A 102 -25.97 7.81 -42.05
C CYS A 102 -27.27 8.59 -42.37
N PRO A 103 -27.35 9.33 -43.48
CA PRO A 103 -28.63 9.78 -44.00
C PRO A 103 -29.26 8.63 -44.81
N THR A 104 -30.35 8.07 -44.30
CA THR A 104 -31.26 7.25 -45.11
C THR A 104 -32.10 8.19 -45.96
N THR A 105 -31.86 8.24 -47.27
CA THR A 105 -32.85 8.77 -48.22
C THR A 105 -33.48 7.60 -48.94
N LEU A 106 -34.70 7.27 -48.50
CA LEU A 106 -35.71 6.60 -49.29
C LEU A 106 -35.94 7.40 -50.57
N HIS A 107 -35.96 6.73 -51.71
CA HIS A 107 -36.58 7.28 -52.92
C HIS A 107 -37.58 6.26 -53.44
N GLU A 108 -38.87 6.55 -53.19
CA GLU A 108 -40.00 6.05 -53.96
C GLU A 108 -40.07 6.82 -55.29
N ASN A 109 -40.05 6.08 -56.39
CA ASN A 109 -40.93 6.17 -57.58
C ASN A 109 -40.27 5.49 -58.78
#